data_AF-A0A170XSG0-F1
#
_entry.id   AF-A0A170XSG0-F1
#
_cell.length_a   1.000
_cell.length_b   1.000
_cell.length_c   1.000
_cell.angle_alpha   90.00
_cell.angle_beta   90.00
_cell.angle_gamma   90.00
#
_symmetry.space_group_name_H-M   'P 1'
#
loop_
_entity.id
_entity.type
_entity.pdbx_description
1 polymer ?
#
loop_
_entity_poly.entity_id
_entity_poly.type
_entity_poly.pdbx_seq_one_letter_code
_entity_poly.pdbx_strand_id
1 'polypeptide(L)'
;KVHISVCILLKYLRKEYGGEMKVTVNNFVIFDEKLSLLNPPPVCVDIPYLERIAKACIYLYDMSLDKSHLSGCAKVAGKIEFAKVFEFKIGCFNIPVYVHEDVRVTLVT
;
A
#
# COMPACT_ATOMS: atom_id res chain seq x y z
N LYS A 1 -21.07 -5.73 -12.31
CA LYS A 1 -20.22 -5.04 -11.30
C LYS A 1 -18.94 -5.84 -11.19
N VAL A 2 -17.78 -5.20 -11.42
CA VAL A 2 -16.48 -5.87 -11.27
C VAL A 2 -16.08 -5.69 -9.81
N HIS A 3 -16.02 -6.79 -9.07
CA HIS A 3 -15.50 -6.78 -7.70
C HIS A 3 -13.97 -6.88 -7.77
N ILE A 4 -13.30 -5.82 -7.33
CA ILE A 4 -11.84 -5.78 -7.19
C ILE A 4 -11.55 -5.77 -5.70
N SER A 5 -10.82 -6.76 -5.21
CA SER A 5 -10.34 -6.85 -3.83
C SER A 5 -8.86 -6.50 -3.80
N VAL A 6 -8.50 -5.40 -3.15
CA VAL A 6 -7.10 -5.05 -2.87
C VAL A 6 -6.80 -5.47 -1.43
N CYS A 7 -5.64 -6.05 -1.16
CA CYS A 7 -5.12 -6.36 0.17
C CYS A 7 -3.69 -5.86 0.27
N ILE A 8 -3.41 -5.06 1.29
CA ILE A 8 -2.05 -4.64 1.64
C ILE A 8 -1.67 -5.41 2.90
N LEU A 9 -0.44 -5.87 3.00
CA LEU A 9 0.15 -6.46 4.20
C LEU A 9 1.43 -5.69 4.47
N LEU A 10 1.59 -5.16 5.67
CA LEU A 10 2.76 -4.37 6.07
C LEU A 10 3.37 -4.98 7.33
N LYS A 11 4.66 -5.29 7.28
CA LYS A 11 5.41 -5.92 8.38
C LYS A 11 6.63 -5.09 8.73
N TYR A 12 6.80 -4.78 10.02
CA TYR A 12 7.94 -4.00 10.52
C TYR A 12 9.23 -4.82 10.63
N LEU A 13 10.35 -4.31 10.11
CA LEU A 13 11.67 -4.95 10.20
C LEU A 13 12.62 -4.11 11.09
N ARG A 14 12.71 -4.47 12.38
CA ARG A 14 13.55 -3.75 13.39
C ARG A 14 15.02 -3.56 13.00
N LYS A 15 15.62 -4.49 12.26
CA LYS A 15 17.06 -4.46 11.94
C LYS A 15 17.44 -3.44 10.87
N GLU A 16 16.50 -3.02 10.02
CA GLU A 16 16.80 -2.24 8.81
C GLU A 16 16.07 -0.88 8.78
N TYR A 17 15.36 -0.49 9.85
CA TYR A 17 14.41 0.66 9.85
C TYR A 17 13.47 0.64 8.62
N GLY A 18 13.19 -0.56 8.12
CA GLY A 18 12.40 -0.82 6.94
C GLY A 18 11.16 -1.64 7.27
N GLY A 19 10.28 -1.78 6.31
CA GLY A 19 9.10 -2.62 6.36
C GLY A 19 9.01 -3.47 5.12
N GLU A 20 8.39 -4.63 5.25
CA GLU A 20 8.04 -5.49 4.12
C GLU A 20 6.58 -5.21 3.79
N MET A 21 6.30 -4.80 2.55
CA MET A 21 4.93 -4.57 2.09
C MET A 21 4.63 -5.53 0.95
N LYS A 22 3.52 -6.22 1.11
CA LYS A 22 2.95 -7.10 0.08
C LYS A 22 1.59 -6.56 -0.33
N VAL A 23 1.39 -6.36 -1.63
CA VAL A 23 0.12 -5.91 -2.20
C VAL A 23 -0.43 -7.02 -3.07
N THR A 24 -1.67 -7.38 -2.80
CA THR A 24 -2.40 -8.44 -3.49
C THR A 24 -3.68 -7.87 -4.07
N VAL A 25 -3.93 -8.07 -5.36
CA VAL A 25 -5.18 -7.67 -6.04
C VAL A 25 -5.85 -8.91 -6.60
N ASN A 26 -7.10 -9.17 -6.21
CA ASN A 26 -7.85 -10.38 -6.59
C ASN A 26 -7.03 -11.67 -6.39
N ASN A 27 -6.31 -11.75 -5.27
CA ASN A 27 -5.40 -12.85 -4.90
C ASN A 27 -4.10 -12.96 -5.71
N PHE A 28 -3.84 -12.06 -6.67
CA PHE A 28 -2.55 -11.95 -7.35
C PHE A 28 -1.63 -10.99 -6.61
N VAL A 29 -0.44 -11.47 -6.25
CA VAL A 29 0.60 -10.63 -5.66
C VAL A 29 1.19 -9.74 -6.75
N ILE A 30 1.01 -8.43 -6.62
CA ILE A 30 1.49 -7.43 -7.58
C ILE A 30 2.68 -6.63 -7.06
N PHE A 31 2.96 -6.73 -5.75
CA PHE A 31 4.12 -6.14 -5.10
C PHE A 31 4.47 -6.95 -3.86
N ASP A 32 5.76 -7.22 -3.66
CA ASP A 32 6.27 -7.95 -2.50
C ASP A 32 7.73 -7.57 -2.29
N GLU A 33 7.97 -6.44 -1.61
CA GLU A 33 9.30 -5.86 -1.47
C GLU A 33 9.51 -5.20 -0.10
N LYS A 34 10.78 -5.00 0.26
CA LYS A 34 11.18 -4.18 1.39
C LYS A 34 11.17 -2.70 1.00
N LEU A 35 10.62 -1.86 1.86
CA LEU A 35 10.57 -0.41 1.72
C LEU A 35 11.08 0.27 2.98
N SER A 36 11.57 1.50 2.83
CA SER A 36 11.79 2.39 3.97
C SER A 36 10.46 2.70 4.63
N LEU A 37 10.41 2.75 5.96
CA LEU A 37 9.21 3.21 6.66
C LEU A 37 9.20 4.72 6.87
N LEU A 38 10.36 5.36 6.73
CA LEU A 38 10.48 6.81 6.78
C LEU A 38 10.33 7.35 5.36
N ASN A 39 9.12 7.80 5.04
CA ASN A 39 8.74 8.44 3.79
C ASN A 39 9.20 7.70 2.51
N PRO A 40 8.73 6.46 2.29
CA PRO A 40 9.10 5.70 1.10
C PRO A 40 8.63 6.41 -0.18
N PRO A 41 9.37 6.25 -1.28
CA PRO A 41 8.84 6.64 -2.58
C PRO A 41 7.54 5.88 -2.88
N PRO A 42 6.64 6.45 -3.72
CA PRO A 42 5.40 5.79 -4.06
C PRO A 42 5.65 4.42 -4.71
N VAL A 43 4.89 3.42 -4.27
CA VAL A 43 4.97 2.07 -4.81
C VAL A 43 3.95 1.93 -5.93
N CYS A 44 4.44 1.85 -7.17
CA CYS A 44 3.59 1.74 -8.35
C CYS A 44 3.50 0.30 -8.85
N VAL A 45 2.29 -0.10 -9.20
CA VAL A 45 1.93 -1.43 -9.67
C VAL A 45 1.09 -1.30 -10.93
N ASP A 46 1.37 -2.18 -11.90
CA ASP A 46 0.53 -2.36 -13.07
C ASP A 46 -0.72 -3.14 -12.64
N ILE A 47 -1.90 -2.71 -13.09
CA ILE A 47 -3.14 -3.40 -12.73
C ILE A 47 -3.25 -4.67 -13.59
N PRO A 48 -3.37 -5.87 -12.98
CA PRO A 48 -3.54 -7.11 -13.74
C PRO A 48 -4.69 -7.00 -14.73
N TYR A 49 -4.53 -7.56 -15.93
CA TYR A 49 -5.48 -7.51 -17.05
C TYR A 49 -5.65 -6.11 -17.70
N LEU A 50 -5.04 -5.07 -17.15
CA LEU A 50 -5.06 -3.70 -17.67
C LEU A 50 -3.64 -3.11 -17.70
N GLU A 51 -2.59 -3.94 -17.77
CA GLU A 51 -1.21 -3.52 -17.50
C GLU A 51 -0.73 -2.43 -18.47
N ARG A 52 -1.23 -2.47 -19.72
CA ARG A 52 -0.88 -1.50 -20.76
C ARG A 52 -1.54 -0.15 -20.59
N ILE A 53 -2.68 -0.09 -19.89
CA ILE A 53 -3.58 1.06 -19.92
C ILE A 53 -3.89 1.61 -18.53
N ALA A 54 -3.50 0.94 -17.45
CA ALA A 54 -3.78 1.36 -16.09
C ALA A 54 -2.60 1.07 -15.14
N LYS A 55 -2.13 2.12 -14.47
CA LYS A 55 -1.16 2.04 -13.37
C LYS A 55 -1.78 2.63 -12.10
N ALA A 56 -1.52 1.99 -10.96
CA ALA A 56 -1.85 2.52 -9.66
C ALA A 56 -0.58 2.66 -8.82
N CYS A 57 -0.52 3.69 -7.98
CA CYS A 57 0.57 3.93 -7.07
C CYS A 57 0.00 4.09 -5.65
N ILE A 58 0.61 3.40 -4.71
CA ILE A 58 0.34 3.50 -3.28
C ILE A 58 1.35 4.47 -2.69
N TYR A 59 0.83 5.46 -1.97
CA TYR A 59 1.61 6.47 -1.27
C TYR A 59 1.45 6.24 0.22
N LEU A 60 2.57 6.05 0.92
CA LEU A 60 2.64 6.14 2.37
C LEU A 60 3.27 7.49 2.71
N TYR A 61 2.55 8.32 3.46
CA TYR A 61 2.96 9.69 3.78
C TYR A 61 2.66 10.00 5.25
N ASP A 62 3.24 11.08 5.76
CA ASP A 62 3.16 11.48 7.17
C ASP A 62 3.56 10.33 8.13
N MET A 63 4.54 9.53 7.70
CA MET A 63 5.04 8.38 8.44
C MET A 63 5.84 8.84 9.66
N SER A 64 5.49 8.33 10.82
CA SER A 64 6.21 8.55 12.08
C SER A 64 6.39 7.24 12.82
N LEU A 65 7.62 6.97 13.24
CA LEU A 65 7.98 5.80 14.02
C LEU A 65 8.44 6.26 15.40
N ASP A 66 7.70 5.87 16.42
CA ASP A 66 8.12 5.97 17.82
C ASP A 66 8.61 4.61 18.34
N LYS A 67 8.99 4.55 19.63
CA LYS A 67 9.53 3.32 20.24
C LYS A 67 8.53 2.15 20.20
N SER A 68 7.25 2.43 20.12
CA SER A 68 6.11 1.54 20.36
C SER A 68 5.12 1.46 19.20
N HIS A 69 5.02 2.49 18.38
CA HIS A 69 4.05 2.59 17.29
C HIS A 69 4.66 3.11 16.00
N LEU A 70 4.14 2.60 14.88
CA LEU A 70 4.29 3.14 13.55
C LEU A 70 2.96 3.78 13.15
N SER A 71 2.99 5.06 12.84
CA SER A 71 1.83 5.82 12.38
C SER A 71 2.10 6.40 11.00
N GLY A 72 1.03 6.62 10.23
CA GLY A 72 1.13 7.22 8.90
C GLY A 72 -0.21 7.18 8.17
N CYS A 73 -0.22 7.72 6.96
CA CYS A 73 -1.38 7.74 6.10
C CYS A 73 -1.10 7.07 4.77
N ALA A 74 -2.14 6.47 4.19
CA ALA A 74 -2.10 5.80 2.90
C ALA A 74 -3.09 6.42 1.92
N LYS A 75 -2.65 6.59 0.68
CA LYS A 75 -3.53 6.91 -0.45
C LYS A 75 -3.13 6.14 -1.69
N VAL A 76 -4.08 5.90 -2.58
CA VAL A 76 -3.85 5.31 -3.90
C VAL A 76 -4.13 6.37 -4.93
N ALA A 77 -3.20 6.58 -5.86
CA ALA A 77 -3.47 7.38 -7.05
C ALA A 77 -3.09 6.61 -8.29
N GLY A 78 -3.84 6.77 -9.36
CA GLY A 78 -3.59 6.06 -10.60
C GLY A 78 -4.05 6.84 -11.81
N LYS A 79 -3.56 6.39 -12.97
CA LYS A 79 -3.94 6.93 -14.26
C LYS A 79 -4.34 5.78 -15.16
N ILE A 80 -5.44 5.99 -15.88
CA ILE A 80 -5.86 5.14 -16.99
C ILE A 80 -5.58 5.93 -18.26
N GLU A 81 -4.95 5.30 -19.26
CA GLU A 81 -4.48 5.95 -20.50
C GLU A 81 -5.59 6.77 -21.19
N PHE A 82 -6.84 6.28 -21.10
CA PHE A 82 -8.02 6.88 -21.70
C PHE A 82 -8.92 7.69 -20.74
N ALA A 83 -8.56 7.90 -19.46
CA ALA A 83 -9.43 8.55 -18.47
C ALA A 83 -8.70 9.40 -17.40
N LYS A 84 -9.50 10.08 -16.55
CA LYS A 84 -9.05 10.96 -15.44
C LYS A 84 -8.12 10.23 -14.46
N VAL A 85 -7.13 10.98 -13.97
CA VAL A 85 -6.36 10.59 -12.78
C VAL A 85 -7.34 10.41 -11.61
N PHE A 86 -7.26 9.27 -10.93
CA PHE A 86 -8.03 9.02 -9.72
C PHE A 86 -7.11 9.09 -8.52
N GLU A 87 -7.60 9.69 -7.43
CA GLU A 87 -6.96 9.65 -6.12
C GLU A 87 -8.00 9.18 -5.10
N PHE A 88 -7.63 8.16 -4.33
CA PHE A 88 -8.43 7.59 -3.26
C PHE A 88 -7.62 7.61 -1.97
N LYS A 89 -8.09 8.37 -0.98
CA LYS A 89 -7.49 8.39 0.36
C LYS A 89 -7.96 7.14 1.11
N ILE A 90 -7.06 6.21 1.40
CA ILE A 90 -7.38 5.02 2.19
C ILE A 90 -7.65 5.43 3.64
N GLY A 91 -6.83 6.32 4.18
CA GLY A 91 -6.93 6.80 5.55
C GLY A 91 -5.59 6.74 6.27
N CYS A 92 -5.63 6.97 7.59
CA CYS A 92 -4.45 6.93 8.44
C CYS A 92 -4.50 5.76 9.41
N PHE A 93 -3.34 5.26 9.78
CA PHE A 93 -3.14 4.12 10.67
C PHE A 93 -2.17 4.49 11.78
N ASN A 94 -2.33 3.81 12.92
CA ASN A 94 -1.41 3.85 14.04
C ASN A 94 -1.32 2.44 14.61
N ILE A 95 -0.21 1.74 14.34
CA ILE A 95 -0.05 0.32 14.62
C ILE A 95 1.14 0.07 15.54
N PRO A 96 1.00 -0.82 16.54
CA PRO A 96 2.10 -1.13 17.45
C PRO A 96 3.21 -1.94 16.78
N VAL A 97 4.46 -1.50 16.87
CA VAL A 97 5.65 -2.17 16.24
C VAL A 97 6.12 -3.44 16.98
N TYR A 98 5.48 -3.79 18.09
CA TYR A 98 5.69 -5.06 18.78
C TYR A 98 4.82 -6.18 18.26
N VAL A 99 3.80 -5.85 17.47
CA VAL A 99 2.82 -6.83 17.01
C VAL A 99 3.16 -7.20 15.57
N HIS A 100 3.38 -8.49 15.34
CA HIS A 100 3.25 -9.09 14.02
C HIS A 100 1.76 -9.07 13.64
N GLU A 101 1.21 -7.91 13.34
CA GLU A 101 -0.20 -7.77 12.96
C GLU A 101 -0.30 -7.37 11.50
N ASP A 102 -0.95 -8.23 10.72
CA ASP A 102 -1.24 -8.00 9.31
C ASP A 102 -2.35 -6.96 9.19
N VAL A 103 -2.02 -5.72 8.80
CA VAL A 103 -3.03 -4.70 8.49
C VAL A 103 -3.69 -5.00 7.15
N ARG A 104 -4.81 -5.73 7.14
CA ARG A 104 -5.58 -5.99 5.91
C ARG A 104 -6.53 -4.84 5.61
N VAL A 105 -6.22 -4.08 4.57
CA VAL A 105 -7.17 -3.14 3.97
C VAL A 105 -7.85 -3.85 2.81
N THR A 106 -9.16 -4.08 2.88
CA THR A 106 -9.95 -4.61 1.76
C THR A 106 -10.80 -3.49 1.16
N LEU A 107 -10.46 -3.08 -0.07
CA LEU A 107 -11.35 -2.25 -0.87
C LEU A 107 -12.25 -3.18 -1.66
N VAL A 108 -13.57 -3.03 -1.51
CA VAL A 108 -14.59 -3.74 -2.29
C VAL A 108 -15.44 -2.70 -3.01
N THR A 109 -15.44 -2.73 -4.35
CA THR A 109 -16.33 -1.93 -5.20
C THR A 109 -17.35 -2.81 -5.91
#